data_AF-A0A8S3WV48-F1
#
_entry.id   AF-A0A8S3WV48-F1
#
_cell.length_a   1.000
_cell.length_b   1.000
_cell.length_c   1.000
_cell.angle_alpha   90.00
_cell.angle_beta   90.00
_cell.angle_gamma   90.00
#
_symmetry.space_group_name_H-M   'P 1'
#
loop_
_entity.id
_entity.type
_entity.pdbx_description
1 polymer ?
#
loop_
_entity_poly.entity_id
_entity_poly.type
_entity_poly.pdbx_seq_one_letter_code
_entity_poly.pdbx_strand_id
1 'polypeptide(L)'
;MAELCIACRASTENRRKYDWVSREMQYLYIAQIVIEDIVARQLEPTAFVCRPCWQRTERTHQRLIRKAEQQADQDRDPSEVPNSRPISLILPGLLRAPNTANSCIFLHCTNESRRRVPENIIFRMVCRYSYFVPESGRVCNEHVEQNLWHLLPVQDNSSEEFTAAQIMTIVSMLQRHITEEILDFEQYENIAPAEFHTWTGLTQDQFTELLDSLPSLRTKKNKRTVLAAVLVKLRTGDSNARLANFF
;
A
#
# COMPACT_ATOMS: atom_id res chain seq x y z
N MET A 1 -4.68 38.30 6.15
CA MET A 1 -3.53 38.02 7.03
C MET A 1 -2.53 37.23 6.22
N ALA A 2 -1.29 37.71 6.10
CA ALA A 2 -0.27 37.02 5.31
C ALA A 2 0.07 35.68 5.98
N GLU A 3 0.00 34.59 5.21
CA GLU A 3 0.35 33.26 5.71
C GLU A 3 1.87 33.13 5.78
N LEU A 4 2.41 32.93 6.98
CA LEU A 4 3.85 32.84 7.21
C LEU A 4 4.28 31.38 7.43
N CYS A 5 5.50 31.06 7.01
CA CYS A 5 6.11 29.76 7.32
C CYS A 5 6.49 29.67 8.79
N ILE A 6 6.09 28.60 9.48
CA ILE A 6 6.41 28.33 10.89
C ILE A 6 7.93 28.30 11.16
N ALA A 7 8.74 27.87 10.19
CA ALA A 7 10.18 27.69 10.36
C ALA A 7 11.04 28.89 9.90
N CYS A 8 10.56 29.74 8.98
CA CYS A 8 11.36 30.87 8.46
C CYS A 8 10.65 32.22 8.44
N ARG A 9 9.38 32.28 8.85
CA ARG A 9 8.51 33.46 8.82
C ARG A 9 8.46 34.23 7.49
N ALA A 10 8.93 33.63 6.40
CA ALA A 10 8.73 34.18 5.08
C ALA A 10 7.26 34.04 4.66
N SER A 11 6.74 35.02 3.92
CA SER A 11 5.43 34.91 3.29
C SER A 11 5.36 33.67 2.40
N THR A 12 4.27 32.94 2.55
CA THR A 12 3.96 31.73 1.80
C THR A 12 2.91 31.95 0.70
N GLU A 13 2.40 33.18 0.55
CA GLU A 13 1.33 33.51 -0.41
C GLU A 13 1.66 33.11 -1.87
N ASN A 14 2.94 33.19 -2.26
CA ASN A 14 3.41 32.80 -3.61
C ASN A 14 4.31 31.55 -3.61
N ARG A 15 4.26 30.72 -2.55
CA ARG A 15 5.14 29.55 -2.41
C ARG A 15 4.34 28.28 -2.16
N ARG A 16 4.84 27.15 -2.67
CA ARG A 16 4.31 25.84 -2.26
C ARG A 16 4.49 25.68 -0.74
N LYS A 17 3.37 25.49 -0.06
CA LYS A 17 3.25 25.32 1.39
C LYS A 17 2.68 23.95 1.72
N TYR A 18 3.02 23.45 2.89
CA TYR A 18 2.46 22.25 3.46
C TYR A 18 1.72 22.63 4.74
N ASP A 19 0.52 22.09 4.92
CA ASP A 19 -0.18 22.15 6.19
C ASP A 19 0.60 21.33 7.23
N TRP A 20 0.95 21.99 8.34
CA TRP A 20 1.70 21.43 9.44
C TRP A 20 0.95 20.29 10.12
N VAL A 21 -0.35 20.48 10.38
CA VAL A 21 -1.17 19.53 11.16
C VAL A 21 -1.31 18.20 10.41
N SER A 22 -1.59 18.28 9.10
CA SER A 22 -1.67 17.09 8.24
C SER A 22 -0.33 16.36 8.09
N ARG A 23 0.80 17.08 8.10
CA ARG A 23 2.15 16.51 7.89
C ARG A 23 2.78 15.96 9.16
N GLU A 24 2.46 16.53 10.32
CA GLU A 24 2.93 16.07 11.63
C GLU A 24 2.53 14.60 11.85
N MET A 25 1.29 14.25 11.55
CA MET A 25 0.81 12.86 11.66
C MET A 25 1.48 11.90 10.66
N GLN A 26 1.90 12.38 9.49
CA GLN A 26 2.50 11.54 8.44
C GLN A 26 4.02 11.34 8.60
N TYR A 27 4.72 12.27 9.26
CA TYR A 27 6.19 12.29 9.30
C TYR A 27 6.72 12.68 10.70
N LEU A 28 6.41 11.87 11.71
CA LEU A 28 6.72 12.11 13.12
C LEU A 28 8.19 12.53 13.38
N TYR A 29 9.17 11.86 12.75
CA TYR A 29 10.59 12.18 12.93
C TYR A 29 11.01 13.51 12.31
N ILE A 30 10.42 13.90 11.18
CA ILE A 30 10.67 15.20 10.55
C ILE A 30 9.95 16.30 11.34
N ALA A 31 8.74 16.01 11.84
CA ALA A 31 7.98 16.90 12.69
C ALA A 31 8.74 17.23 13.98
N GLN A 32 9.35 16.23 14.62
CA GLN A 32 10.17 16.45 15.81
C GLN A 32 11.29 17.48 15.56
N ILE A 33 12.02 17.37 14.44
CA ILE A 33 13.10 18.32 14.13
C ILE A 33 12.55 19.74 13.88
N VAL A 34 11.37 19.86 13.25
CA VAL A 34 10.72 21.17 13.07
C VAL A 34 10.25 21.74 14.42
N ILE A 35 9.69 20.92 15.31
CA ILE A 35 9.28 21.32 16.67
C ILE A 35 10.51 21.79 17.47
N GLU A 36 11.61 21.05 17.43
CA GLU A 36 12.87 21.46 18.07
C GLU A 36 13.38 22.81 17.54
N ASP A 37 13.28 23.05 16.23
CA ASP A 37 13.67 24.35 15.62
C ASP A 37 12.70 25.49 15.99
N ILE A 38 11.41 25.20 16.18
CA ILE A 38 10.38 26.16 16.63
C ILE A 38 10.61 26.53 18.10
N VAL A 39 10.83 25.54 18.96
CA VAL A 39 11.10 25.72 20.39
C VAL A 39 12.40 26.49 20.59
N ALA A 40 13.46 26.12 19.86
CA ALA A 40 14.75 26.81 19.92
C ALA A 40 14.68 28.29 19.51
N ARG A 41 13.72 28.63 18.63
CA ARG A 41 13.54 30.00 18.11
C ARG A 41 12.37 30.75 18.75
N GLN A 42 11.72 30.16 19.76
CA GLN A 42 10.55 30.72 20.47
C GLN A 42 9.46 31.24 19.49
N LEU A 43 9.15 30.46 18.45
CA LEU A 43 8.19 30.88 17.43
C LEU A 43 6.78 30.41 17.80
N GLU A 44 5.77 31.26 17.61
CA GLU A 44 4.38 30.82 17.71
C GLU A 44 4.02 29.85 16.58
N PRO A 45 3.32 28.75 16.88
CA PRO A 45 2.94 27.77 15.86
C PRO A 45 1.97 28.38 14.85
N THR A 46 2.37 28.42 13.59
CA THR A 46 1.50 28.77 12.46
C THR A 46 1.18 27.50 11.67
N ALA A 47 0.05 27.45 10.97
CA ALA A 47 -0.42 26.21 10.34
C ALA A 47 0.42 25.72 9.14
N PHE A 48 1.46 26.44 8.70
CA PHE A 48 2.12 26.15 7.43
C PHE A 48 3.65 26.11 7.49
N VAL A 49 4.23 25.10 6.82
CA VAL A 49 5.67 25.01 6.53
C VAL A 49 5.90 25.26 5.05
N CYS A 50 6.81 26.16 4.68
CA CYS A 50 7.19 26.32 3.28
C CYS A 50 8.07 25.16 2.80
N ARG A 51 7.96 24.81 1.52
CA ARG A 51 8.73 23.71 0.92
C ARG A 51 10.25 23.79 1.15
N PRO A 52 10.92 24.94 1.04
CA PRO A 52 12.35 25.04 1.32
C PRO A 52 12.73 24.67 2.76
N CYS A 53 11.90 25.05 3.74
CA CYS A 53 12.12 24.68 5.13
C CYS A 53 11.93 23.19 5.34
N TRP A 54 10.87 22.62 4.76
CA TRP A 54 10.64 21.17 4.81
C TRP A 54 11.82 20.37 4.23
N GLN A 55 12.29 20.75 3.05
CA GLN A 55 13.44 20.11 2.39
C GLN A 55 14.77 20.31 3.15
N ARG A 56 14.87 21.35 3.98
CA ARG A 56 16.02 21.56 4.87
C ARG A 56 15.97 20.57 6.02
N THR A 57 14.81 20.41 6.65
CA THR A 57 14.60 19.46 7.74
C THR A 57 14.80 18.02 7.28
N GLU A 58 14.29 17.67 6.12
CA GLU A 58 14.46 16.34 5.52
C GLU A 58 15.95 16.01 5.29
N ARG A 59 16.74 16.99 4.83
CA ARG A 59 18.20 16.85 4.70
C ARG A 59 18.89 16.71 6.06
N THR A 60 18.42 17.40 7.09
CA THR A 60 18.94 17.26 8.46
C THR A 60 18.65 15.86 9.01
N HIS A 61 17.43 15.36 8.84
CA HIS A 61 17.04 14.01 9.24
C HIS A 61 17.94 12.94 8.59
N GLN A 62 18.17 13.04 7.27
CA GLN A 62 19.06 12.13 6.56
C GLN A 62 20.51 12.18 7.07
N ARG A 63 21.00 13.35 7.51
CA ARG A 63 22.34 13.47 8.12
C ARG A 63 22.40 12.83 9.51
N LEU A 64 21.34 12.93 10.30
CA LEU A 64 21.27 12.29 11.61
C LEU A 64 21.26 10.76 11.48
N ILE A 65 20.52 10.21 10.52
CA ILE A 65 20.57 8.77 10.20
C ILE A 65 21.99 8.33 9.86
N ARG A 66 22.66 9.03 8.93
CA ARG A 66 24.05 8.70 8.54
C ARG A 66 25.04 8.80 9.70
N LYS A 67 24.86 9.76 10.60
CA LYS A 67 25.70 9.90 11.80
C LYS A 67 25.47 8.76 12.80
N ALA A 68 24.21 8.37 13.01
CA ALA A 68 23.88 7.23 13.85
C ALA A 68 24.44 5.91 13.28
N GLU A 69 24.38 5.73 11.96
CA GLU A 69 25.00 4.59 11.26
C GLU A 69 26.53 4.58 11.45
N GLN A 70 27.20 5.74 11.33
CA GLN A 70 28.66 5.85 11.50
C GLN A 70 29.12 5.65 12.95
N GLN A 71 28.34 6.12 13.94
CA GLN A 71 28.65 5.90 15.36
C GLN A 71 28.45 4.43 15.75
N ALA A 72 27.45 3.75 15.19
CA ALA A 72 27.25 2.31 15.40
C ALA A 72 28.39 1.45 14.83
N ASP A 73 29.16 1.94 13.86
CA ASP A 73 30.34 1.25 13.32
C ASP A 73 31.64 1.53 14.12
N GLN A 74 31.73 2.63 14.88
CA GLN A 74 32.93 2.99 15.65
C GLN A 74 33.00 2.32 17.03
N ASP A 75 31.86 1.97 17.64
CA ASP A 75 31.79 1.29 18.94
C ASP A 75 31.83 -0.25 18.84
N ARG A 76 32.12 -0.82 17.66
CA ARG A 76 32.20 -2.27 17.45
C ARG A 76 33.58 -2.83 17.84
N ASP A 77 33.61 -3.68 18.87
CA ASP A 77 34.73 -4.56 19.20
C ASP A 77 34.98 -5.53 18.00
N PRO A 78 36.23 -5.65 17.48
CA PRO A 78 36.54 -6.53 16.35
C PRO A 78 36.23 -8.03 16.56
N SER A 79 35.95 -8.45 17.80
CA SER A 79 35.73 -9.86 18.15
C SER A 79 34.27 -10.32 18.12
N GLU A 80 33.29 -9.41 18.05
CA GLU A 80 31.88 -9.77 17.90
C GLU A 80 31.43 -9.53 16.46
N VAL A 81 31.46 -10.58 15.64
CA VAL A 81 30.73 -10.58 14.37
C VAL A 81 29.24 -10.48 14.74
N PRO A 82 28.54 -9.35 14.49
CA PRO A 82 27.11 -9.32 14.70
C PRO A 82 26.57 -10.19 13.57
N ASN A 83 26.13 -11.39 13.92
CA ASN A 83 25.26 -12.19 13.08
C ASN A 83 23.92 -11.45 13.06
N SER A 84 23.87 -10.27 12.45
CA SER A 84 22.69 -9.45 12.22
C SER A 84 21.85 -10.11 11.13
N ARG A 85 21.46 -11.34 11.40
CA ARG A 85 20.33 -11.94 10.71
C ARG A 85 19.14 -11.05 11.03
N PRO A 86 18.41 -10.55 10.01
CA PRO A 86 17.18 -9.83 10.27
C PRO A 86 16.32 -10.71 11.16
N ILE A 87 15.81 -10.15 12.26
CA ILE A 87 14.96 -10.87 13.21
C ILE A 87 13.80 -11.47 12.43
N SER A 88 13.82 -12.79 12.28
CA SER A 88 12.77 -13.58 11.64
C SER A 88 11.75 -13.97 12.69
N LEU A 89 10.50 -13.53 12.49
CA LEU A 89 9.35 -13.85 13.30
C LEU A 89 8.57 -14.96 12.62
N ILE A 90 8.32 -16.06 13.32
CA ILE A 90 7.43 -17.11 12.83
C ILE A 90 6.01 -16.68 13.14
N LEU A 91 5.15 -16.62 12.12
CA LEU A 91 3.74 -16.26 12.24
C LEU A 91 2.86 -17.46 11.89
N PRO A 92 2.47 -18.29 12.87
CA PRO A 92 1.63 -19.45 12.63
C PRO A 92 0.29 -19.04 12.02
N GLY A 93 -0.10 -19.67 10.91
CA GLY A 93 -1.36 -19.38 10.22
C GLY A 93 -1.30 -18.24 9.20
N LEU A 94 -0.14 -17.63 8.99
CA LEU A 94 0.14 -16.76 7.85
C LEU A 94 1.31 -17.34 7.06
N LEU A 95 1.12 -17.56 5.76
CA LEU A 95 2.13 -18.08 4.87
C LEU A 95 2.66 -16.95 3.98
N ARG A 96 3.91 -17.08 3.51
CA ARG A 96 4.45 -16.21 2.47
C ARG A 96 5.09 -16.96 1.32
N ALA A 97 5.06 -16.29 0.18
CA ALA A 97 5.84 -16.67 -0.99
C ALA A 97 7.36 -16.51 -0.75
N PRO A 98 8.17 -17.27 -1.50
CA PRO A 98 9.62 -17.11 -1.49
C PRO A 98 10.02 -15.72 -1.97
N ASN A 99 11.12 -15.21 -1.40
CA ASN A 99 11.66 -13.88 -1.70
C ASN A 99 12.58 -13.98 -2.93
N THR A 100 12.01 -14.30 -4.09
CA THR A 100 12.76 -14.58 -5.32
C THR A 100 12.38 -13.61 -6.44
N ALA A 101 13.34 -12.80 -6.89
CA ALA A 101 13.17 -11.91 -8.04
C ALA A 101 13.37 -12.60 -9.40
N ASN A 102 13.96 -13.79 -9.42
CA ASN A 102 14.44 -14.46 -10.64
C ASN A 102 13.51 -15.55 -11.17
N SER A 103 12.52 -15.96 -10.38
CA SER A 103 11.57 -17.03 -10.70
C SER A 103 10.14 -16.57 -10.45
N CYS A 104 9.20 -17.21 -11.14
CA CYS A 104 7.79 -17.06 -10.81
C CYS A 104 7.51 -17.62 -9.41
N ILE A 105 6.53 -17.05 -8.70
CA ILE A 105 6.07 -17.52 -7.39
C ILE A 105 5.51 -18.94 -7.46
N PHE A 106 4.94 -19.34 -8.61
CA PHE A 106 4.48 -20.71 -8.83
C PHE A 106 5.68 -21.65 -9.04
N LEU A 107 5.70 -22.74 -8.26
CA LEU A 107 6.66 -23.84 -8.42
C LEU A 107 6.67 -24.38 -9.86
N HIS A 108 7.86 -24.75 -10.34
CA HIS A 108 8.10 -25.36 -11.66
C HIS A 108 7.68 -24.53 -12.90
N CYS A 109 7.40 -23.23 -12.73
CA CYS A 109 7.11 -22.36 -13.86
C CYS A 109 8.39 -22.03 -14.65
N THR A 110 8.41 -22.36 -15.94
CA THR A 110 9.52 -22.08 -16.86
C THR A 110 9.31 -20.84 -17.72
N ASN A 111 8.20 -20.12 -17.53
CA ASN A 111 7.88 -18.93 -18.32
C ASN A 111 8.86 -17.78 -18.06
N GLU A 112 9.25 -17.09 -19.14
CA GLU A 112 10.21 -15.98 -19.10
C GLU A 112 9.61 -14.66 -18.63
N SER A 113 8.29 -14.48 -18.78
CA SER A 113 7.63 -13.25 -18.33
C SER A 113 7.69 -13.13 -16.81
N ARG A 114 8.21 -12.00 -16.31
CA ARG A 114 8.36 -11.70 -14.89
C ARG A 114 7.77 -10.33 -14.58
N ARG A 115 6.51 -10.28 -14.18
CA ARG A 115 5.88 -9.05 -13.69
C ARG A 115 5.86 -9.03 -12.17
N ARG A 116 5.88 -7.83 -11.60
CA ARG A 116 5.54 -7.64 -10.18
C ARG A 116 4.09 -8.04 -9.99
N VAL A 117 3.80 -8.70 -8.87
CA VAL A 117 2.40 -9.00 -8.50
C VAL A 117 1.71 -7.69 -8.17
N PRO A 118 0.59 -7.36 -8.83
CA PRO A 118 -0.22 -6.19 -8.50
C PRO A 118 -0.66 -6.16 -7.03
N GLU A 119 -0.62 -4.99 -6.39
CA GLU A 119 -0.87 -4.84 -4.96
C GLU A 119 -2.27 -5.30 -4.53
N ASN A 120 -3.28 -5.06 -5.37
CA ASN A 120 -4.65 -5.55 -5.16
C ASN A 120 -4.75 -7.08 -5.09
N ILE A 121 -3.89 -7.80 -5.82
CA ILE A 121 -3.83 -9.26 -5.76
C ILE A 121 -3.15 -9.69 -4.45
N ILE A 122 -2.07 -9.01 -4.05
CA ILE A 122 -1.38 -9.27 -2.77
C ILE A 122 -2.35 -9.05 -1.60
N PHE A 123 -3.10 -7.94 -1.61
CA PHE A 123 -4.14 -7.66 -0.62
C PHE A 123 -5.20 -8.76 -0.56
N ARG A 124 -5.73 -9.18 -1.72
CA ARG A 124 -6.69 -10.28 -1.79
C ARG A 124 -6.10 -11.58 -1.25
N MET A 125 -4.83 -11.87 -1.51
CA MET A 125 -4.16 -13.07 -1.02
C MET A 125 -4.04 -13.07 0.50
N VAL A 126 -3.62 -11.95 1.09
CA VAL A 126 -3.50 -11.82 2.55
C VAL A 126 -4.86 -11.96 3.21
N CYS A 127 -5.88 -11.26 2.70
CA CYS A 127 -7.22 -11.23 3.33
C CYS A 127 -8.00 -12.54 3.17
N ARG A 128 -7.83 -13.28 2.06
CA ARG A 128 -8.63 -14.47 1.74
C ARG A 128 -7.94 -15.79 2.05
N TYR A 129 -6.63 -15.84 1.84
CA TYR A 129 -5.87 -17.07 1.90
C TYR A 129 -4.78 -17.06 2.99
N SER A 130 -4.72 -15.98 3.79
CA SER A 130 -3.65 -15.76 4.77
C SER A 130 -2.26 -15.95 4.13
N TYR A 131 -2.10 -15.45 2.91
CA TYR A 131 -0.90 -15.64 2.10
C TYR A 131 -0.32 -14.32 1.64
N PHE A 132 0.92 -14.04 2.01
CA PHE A 132 1.62 -12.80 1.66
C PHE A 132 2.62 -13.02 0.53
N VAL A 133 2.65 -12.08 -0.42
CA VAL A 133 3.65 -12.06 -1.48
C VAL A 133 4.59 -10.89 -1.25
N PRO A 134 5.92 -11.12 -1.07
CA PRO A 134 6.87 -10.05 -0.89
C PRO A 134 7.08 -9.24 -2.18
N GLU A 135 7.58 -8.02 -2.07
CA GLU A 135 7.80 -7.11 -3.22
C GLU A 135 8.73 -7.66 -4.32
N SER A 136 9.62 -8.57 -3.93
CA SER A 136 10.51 -9.28 -4.84
C SER A 136 9.81 -10.37 -5.63
N GLY A 137 8.63 -10.81 -5.20
CA GLY A 137 7.85 -11.84 -5.88
C GLY A 137 7.54 -11.45 -7.31
N ARG A 138 7.72 -12.39 -8.23
CA ARG A 138 7.39 -12.23 -9.65
C ARG A 138 6.36 -13.25 -10.10
N VAL A 139 5.51 -12.87 -11.03
CA VAL A 139 4.52 -13.74 -11.65
C VAL A 139 4.57 -13.61 -13.18
N CYS A 140 4.34 -14.71 -13.89
CA CYS A 140 4.22 -14.69 -15.34
C CYS A 140 2.82 -14.23 -15.78
N ASN A 141 2.69 -13.78 -17.04
CA ASN A 141 1.42 -13.28 -17.57
C ASN A 141 0.34 -14.37 -17.56
N GLU A 142 0.74 -15.58 -17.93
CA GLU A 142 -0.16 -16.74 -17.97
C GLU A 142 -0.83 -17.00 -16.61
N HIS A 143 -0.06 -17.03 -15.52
CA HIS A 143 -0.62 -17.26 -14.18
C HIS A 143 -1.46 -16.07 -13.66
N VAL A 144 -1.19 -14.84 -14.13
CA VAL A 144 -2.05 -13.69 -13.85
C VAL A 144 -3.42 -13.84 -14.51
N GLU A 145 -3.43 -14.28 -15.77
CA GLU A 145 -4.65 -14.47 -16.56
C GLU A 145 -5.47 -15.68 -16.07
N GLN A 146 -4.82 -16.78 -15.72
CA GLN A 146 -5.47 -18.00 -15.22
C GLN A 146 -6.10 -17.82 -13.82
N ASN A 147 -5.73 -16.79 -13.06
CA ASN A 147 -6.33 -16.45 -11.76
C ASN A 147 -6.26 -17.60 -10.72
N LEU A 148 -5.23 -18.46 -10.81
CA LEU A 148 -5.04 -19.67 -9.97
C LEU A 148 -4.37 -19.38 -8.62
N TRP A 149 -4.58 -18.19 -8.07
CA TRP A 149 -3.90 -17.73 -6.86
C TRP A 149 -4.23 -18.56 -5.61
N HIS A 150 -5.39 -19.20 -5.59
CA HIS A 150 -5.84 -20.08 -4.50
C HIS A 150 -4.94 -21.32 -4.31
N LEU A 151 -4.11 -21.67 -5.30
CA LEU A 151 -3.20 -22.81 -5.23
C LEU A 151 -1.88 -22.46 -4.52
N LEU A 152 -1.53 -21.18 -4.42
CA LEU A 152 -0.26 -20.73 -3.83
C LEU A 152 -0.06 -21.16 -2.37
N PRO A 153 -1.05 -21.05 -1.47
CA PRO A 153 -0.88 -21.45 -0.06
C PRO A 153 -0.63 -22.95 0.13
N VAL A 154 -0.97 -23.77 -0.88
CA VAL A 154 -0.82 -25.23 -0.86
C VAL A 154 0.54 -25.67 -1.41
N GLN A 155 1.36 -24.73 -1.91
CA GLN A 155 2.67 -25.03 -2.49
C GLN A 155 3.75 -25.18 -1.41
N ASP A 156 4.66 -26.15 -1.63
CA ASP A 156 5.75 -26.50 -0.72
C ASP A 156 6.84 -25.40 -0.57
N ASN A 157 6.81 -24.35 -1.40
CA ASN A 157 7.74 -23.22 -1.31
C ASN A 157 7.29 -22.12 -0.35
N SER A 158 6.17 -22.33 0.34
CA SER A 158 5.62 -21.39 1.31
C SER A 158 6.42 -21.40 2.61
N SER A 159 6.57 -20.23 3.23
CA SER A 159 7.29 -20.07 4.51
C SER A 159 6.43 -19.33 5.53
N GLU A 160 6.53 -19.69 6.81
CA GLU A 160 5.91 -18.98 7.93
C GLU A 160 6.86 -17.95 8.58
N GLU A 161 8.06 -17.79 8.04
CA GLU A 161 9.08 -16.87 8.59
C GLU A 161 8.95 -15.49 7.95
N PHE A 162 8.69 -14.46 8.74
CA PHE A 162 8.54 -13.09 8.30
C PHE A 162 9.60 -12.20 8.90
N THR A 163 10.03 -11.17 8.17
CA THR A 163 10.79 -10.08 8.77
C THR A 163 9.84 -9.01 9.29
N ALA A 164 10.29 -8.24 10.29
CA ALA A 164 9.52 -7.10 10.79
C ALA A 164 9.11 -6.12 9.67
N ALA A 165 9.98 -5.91 8.67
CA ALA A 165 9.66 -5.10 7.50
C ALA A 165 8.48 -5.65 6.69
N GLN A 166 8.43 -6.96 6.46
CA GLN A 166 7.32 -7.61 5.74
C GLN A 166 5.99 -7.47 6.49
N ILE A 167 6.02 -7.61 7.83
CA ILE A 167 4.83 -7.42 8.67
C ILE A 167 4.34 -5.97 8.58
N MET A 168 5.26 -5.00 8.68
CA MET A 168 4.91 -3.59 8.53
C MET A 168 4.32 -3.27 7.15
N THR A 169 4.82 -3.91 6.08
CA THR A 169 4.23 -3.80 4.74
C THR A 169 2.79 -4.32 4.72
N ILE A 170 2.54 -5.48 5.33
CA ILE A 170 1.18 -6.04 5.43
C ILE A 170 0.25 -5.08 6.17
N VAL A 171 0.66 -4.59 7.35
CA VAL A 171 -0.15 -3.69 8.16
C VAL A 171 -0.42 -2.38 7.42
N SER A 172 0.60 -1.77 6.80
CA SER A 172 0.45 -0.54 6.01
C SER A 172 -0.50 -0.72 4.83
N MET A 173 -0.41 -1.86 4.13
CA MET A 173 -1.30 -2.22 3.03
C MET A 173 -2.74 -2.39 3.51
N LEU A 174 -2.96 -3.09 4.62
CA LEU A 174 -4.29 -3.27 5.21
C LEU A 174 -4.88 -1.93 5.66
N GLN A 175 -4.08 -1.07 6.30
CA GLN A 175 -4.51 0.27 6.73
C GLN A 175 -4.93 1.11 5.53
N ARG A 176 -4.10 1.16 4.47
CA ARG A 176 -4.42 1.91 3.24
C ARG A 176 -5.75 1.46 2.63
N HIS A 177 -5.97 0.16 2.51
CA HIS A 177 -7.22 -0.38 1.97
C HIS A 177 -8.45 -0.25 2.89
N ILE A 178 -8.27 -0.11 4.21
CA ILE A 178 -9.36 0.24 5.14
C ILE A 178 -9.76 1.71 4.96
N THR A 179 -8.79 2.60 4.68
CA THR A 179 -9.05 4.04 4.50
C THR A 179 -9.48 4.44 3.09
N GLU A 180 -9.12 3.67 2.05
CA GLU A 180 -9.26 4.15 0.68
C GLU A 180 -10.63 3.88 0.02
N GLU A 181 -11.28 2.72 0.13
CA GLU A 181 -12.32 2.42 -0.87
C GLU A 181 -13.50 1.57 -0.35
N ILE A 182 -14.59 2.24 -0.01
CA ILE A 182 -15.90 1.71 -0.38
C ILE A 182 -15.99 1.92 -1.91
N LEU A 183 -15.99 0.84 -2.68
CA LEU A 183 -16.14 0.91 -4.13
C LEU A 183 -17.56 1.38 -4.45
N ASP A 184 -17.69 2.68 -4.71
CA ASP A 184 -18.97 3.24 -5.13
C ASP A 184 -19.20 3.00 -6.63
N PHE A 185 -19.79 1.86 -6.93
CA PHE A 185 -20.18 1.50 -8.29
C PHE A 185 -21.38 2.31 -8.81
N GLU A 186 -22.05 3.16 -8.01
CA GLU A 186 -22.97 4.16 -8.56
C GLU A 186 -22.23 5.31 -9.25
N GLN A 187 -20.96 5.54 -8.90
CA GLN A 187 -20.04 6.48 -9.55
C GLN A 187 -18.84 5.74 -10.18
N TYR A 188 -19.11 4.62 -10.84
CA TYR A 188 -18.07 3.76 -11.43
C TYR A 188 -17.18 4.46 -12.47
N GLU A 189 -17.60 5.63 -12.98
CA GLU A 189 -16.78 6.50 -13.83
C GLU A 189 -15.56 7.06 -13.10
N ASN A 190 -15.61 7.19 -11.76
CA ASN A 190 -14.51 7.63 -10.92
C ASN A 190 -13.51 6.50 -10.60
N ILE A 191 -13.88 5.25 -10.85
CA ILE A 191 -13.01 4.08 -10.65
C ILE A 191 -12.08 3.99 -11.86
N ALA A 192 -10.78 3.79 -11.62
CA ALA A 192 -9.82 3.65 -12.70
C ALA A 192 -10.20 2.46 -13.62
N PRO A 193 -10.15 2.58 -14.96
CA PRO A 193 -10.63 1.53 -15.87
C PRO A 193 -9.95 0.16 -15.67
N ALA A 194 -8.65 0.16 -15.36
CA ALA A 194 -7.89 -1.06 -15.08
C ALA A 194 -8.35 -1.75 -13.79
N GLU A 195 -8.71 -0.96 -12.79
CA GLU A 195 -9.24 -1.43 -11.52
C GLU A 195 -10.67 -1.97 -11.68
N PHE A 196 -11.52 -1.22 -12.38
CA PHE A 196 -12.88 -1.62 -12.69
C PHE A 196 -12.92 -2.97 -13.42
N HIS A 197 -12.07 -3.16 -14.44
CA HIS A 197 -11.93 -4.41 -15.15
C HIS A 197 -11.38 -5.53 -14.27
N THR A 198 -10.52 -5.22 -13.32
CA THR A 198 -10.00 -6.23 -12.39
C THR A 198 -11.10 -6.79 -11.50
N TRP A 199 -11.98 -5.92 -10.99
CA TRP A 199 -13.09 -6.30 -10.12
C TRP A 199 -14.25 -6.97 -10.86
N THR A 200 -14.68 -6.43 -11.99
CA THR A 200 -15.88 -6.90 -12.70
C THR A 200 -15.58 -7.86 -13.85
N GLY A 201 -14.36 -7.82 -14.40
CA GLY A 201 -13.98 -8.57 -15.60
C GLY A 201 -14.49 -7.98 -16.90
N LEU A 202 -15.10 -6.79 -16.86
CA LEU A 202 -15.67 -6.09 -18.02
C LEU A 202 -15.07 -4.70 -18.13
N THR A 203 -15.09 -4.13 -19.34
CA THR A 203 -14.84 -2.70 -19.52
C THR A 203 -16.06 -1.89 -19.04
N GLN A 204 -15.86 -0.59 -18.77
CA GLN A 204 -16.95 0.31 -18.38
C GLN A 204 -18.04 0.39 -19.46
N ASP A 205 -17.66 0.35 -20.75
CA ASP A 205 -18.61 0.34 -21.87
C ASP A 205 -19.44 -0.95 -21.89
N GLN A 206 -18.78 -2.11 -21.77
CA GLN A 206 -19.47 -3.41 -21.69
C GLN A 206 -20.42 -3.50 -20.50
N PHE A 207 -20.01 -2.92 -19.36
CA PHE A 207 -20.84 -2.86 -18.17
C PHE A 207 -22.09 -2.00 -18.39
N THR A 208 -21.95 -0.86 -19.08
CA THR A 208 -23.08 0.03 -19.40
C THR A 208 -24.06 -0.66 -20.35
N GLU A 209 -23.56 -1.32 -21.40
CA GLU A 209 -24.38 -2.09 -22.34
C GLU A 209 -25.13 -3.24 -21.64
N LEU A 210 -24.46 -3.94 -20.71
CA LEU A 210 -25.07 -4.98 -19.89
C LEU A 210 -26.15 -4.41 -18.94
N LEU A 211 -25.91 -3.24 -18.35
CA LEU A 211 -26.89 -2.58 -17.49
C LEU A 211 -28.16 -2.19 -18.26
N ASP A 212 -28.01 -1.68 -19.47
CA ASP A 212 -29.13 -1.23 -20.32
C ASP A 212 -29.96 -2.40 -20.88
N SER A 213 -29.32 -3.55 -21.10
CA SER A 213 -29.98 -4.78 -21.57
C SER A 213 -30.73 -5.55 -20.46
N LEU A 214 -30.62 -5.15 -19.19
CA LEU A 214 -31.28 -5.82 -18.06
C LEU A 214 -32.55 -5.08 -17.57
N PRO A 215 -33.76 -5.45 -18.04
CA PRO A 215 -35.00 -4.76 -17.67
C PRO A 215 -35.36 -4.90 -16.19
N SER A 216 -34.95 -6.01 -15.55
CA SER A 216 -35.19 -6.31 -14.13
C SER A 216 -34.47 -5.39 -13.14
N LEU A 217 -33.42 -4.69 -13.59
CA LEU A 217 -32.65 -3.75 -12.76
C LEU A 217 -33.06 -2.29 -12.98
N ARG A 218 -33.87 -1.98 -14.01
CA ARG A 218 -34.26 -0.59 -14.36
C ARG A 218 -35.00 0.14 -13.24
N THR A 219 -35.73 -0.58 -12.40
CA THR A 219 -36.55 -0.04 -11.31
C THR A 219 -35.80 0.12 -9.99
N LYS A 220 -34.55 -0.37 -9.88
CA LYS A 220 -33.76 -0.27 -8.65
C LYS A 220 -32.94 1.02 -8.61
N LYS A 221 -32.93 1.69 -7.46
CA LYS A 221 -32.12 2.90 -7.22
C LYS A 221 -30.61 2.62 -7.26
N ASN A 222 -30.18 1.44 -6.83
CA ASN A 222 -28.78 1.01 -6.74
C ASN A 222 -28.43 -0.03 -7.83
N LYS A 223 -28.97 0.14 -9.03
CA LYS A 223 -28.88 -0.85 -10.11
C LYS A 223 -27.44 -1.15 -10.52
N ARG A 224 -26.54 -0.16 -10.45
CA ARG A 224 -25.14 -0.33 -10.85
C ARG A 224 -24.39 -1.11 -9.78
N THR A 225 -24.56 -0.74 -8.52
CA THR A 225 -23.97 -1.48 -7.38
C THR A 225 -24.46 -2.92 -7.34
N VAL A 226 -25.75 -3.17 -7.62
CA VAL A 226 -26.29 -4.53 -7.65
C VAL A 226 -25.66 -5.37 -8.77
N LEU A 227 -25.55 -4.81 -9.98
CA LEU A 227 -24.92 -5.52 -11.10
C LEU A 227 -23.43 -5.77 -10.82
N ALA A 228 -22.72 -4.74 -10.35
CA ALA A 228 -21.33 -4.85 -9.96
C ALA A 228 -21.12 -5.90 -8.86
N ALA A 229 -21.95 -5.91 -7.81
CA ALA A 229 -21.88 -6.91 -6.74
C ALA A 229 -22.05 -8.34 -7.26
N VAL A 230 -22.93 -8.56 -8.24
CA VAL A 230 -23.09 -9.88 -8.87
C VAL A 230 -21.84 -10.23 -9.69
N LEU A 231 -21.34 -9.32 -10.52
CA LEU A 231 -20.15 -9.55 -11.36
C LEU A 231 -18.88 -9.78 -10.53
N VAL A 232 -18.64 -8.93 -9.54
CA VAL A 232 -17.55 -9.08 -8.57
C VAL A 232 -17.68 -10.44 -7.88
N LYS A 233 -18.88 -10.80 -7.40
CA LYS A 233 -19.11 -12.10 -6.75
C LYS A 233 -18.81 -13.29 -7.67
N LEU A 234 -19.28 -13.25 -8.92
CA LEU A 234 -19.04 -14.30 -9.91
C LEU A 234 -17.55 -14.44 -10.23
N ARG A 235 -16.83 -13.33 -10.27
CA ARG A 235 -15.40 -13.31 -10.61
C ARG A 235 -14.48 -13.65 -9.44
N THR A 236 -14.77 -13.15 -8.25
CA THR A 236 -13.89 -13.30 -7.08
C THR A 236 -14.26 -14.50 -6.22
N GLY A 237 -15.51 -14.97 -6.28
CA GLY A 237 -16.07 -16.00 -5.41
C GLY A 237 -16.18 -15.54 -3.96
N ASP A 238 -16.29 -14.24 -3.70
CA ASP A 238 -16.39 -13.68 -2.34
C ASP A 238 -17.76 -13.91 -1.69
N SER A 239 -17.74 -14.06 -0.36
CA SER A 239 -18.96 -14.20 0.45
C SER A 239 -19.70 -12.87 0.52
N ASN A 240 -21.02 -12.92 0.75
CA ASN A 240 -21.84 -11.71 0.87
C ASN A 240 -21.33 -10.76 1.97
N ALA A 241 -20.83 -11.31 3.09
CA ALA A 241 -20.29 -10.52 4.19
C ALA A 241 -19.02 -9.73 3.80
N ARG A 242 -18.16 -10.31 2.94
CA ARG A 242 -16.98 -9.59 2.42
C ARG A 242 -17.36 -8.57 1.36
N LEU A 243 -18.30 -8.90 0.48
CA LEU A 243 -18.83 -7.95 -0.51
C LEU A 243 -19.45 -6.73 0.19
N ALA A 244 -20.18 -6.91 1.29
CA ALA A 244 -20.73 -5.80 2.07
C ALA A 244 -19.68 -4.86 2.70
N ASN A 245 -18.41 -5.28 2.80
CA ASN A 245 -17.33 -4.39 3.22
C ASN A 245 -16.71 -3.62 2.04
N PHE A 246 -17.00 -4.02 0.80
CA PHE A 246 -16.52 -3.38 -0.42
C PHE A 246 -17.54 -2.42 -1.05
N PHE A 247 -18.84 -2.56 -0.75
CA PHE A 247 -19.95 -1.79 -1.35
C PHE A 247 -20.67 -0.89 -0.34
#